data_AF-A0A934FMY0-F1
#
_entry.id   AF-A0A934FMY0-F1
#
_cell.length_a   1.000
_cell.length_b   1.000
_cell.length_c   1.000
_cell.angle_alpha   90.00
_cell.angle_beta   90.00
_cell.angle_gamma   90.00
#
_symmetry.space_group_name_H-M   'P 1'
#
loop_
_entity.id
_entity.type
_entity.pdbx_description
1 polymer ?
#
loop_
_entity_poly.entity_id
_entity_poly.type
_entity_poly.pdbx_seq_one_letter_code
_entity_poly.pdbx_strand_id
1 'polypeptide(L)'
;MSETKYWERTDTFEEKLKLLEAAWRKRDFRLARALTHSLRDTAIQAQHEEESPGKPLMAAARYEAVASLPPAWRNWAQGWKSFKTVHLDEPLGLERPPEPVELLLSFPAAQATSLAREIRVARVTDGALREVPCQVHGEVRRGAERLAKVLFMAGGTMHQRQTYLVFFGNPDAELPAYPTDLETRGEGFALDIENDFYKASLSRQMGQLERMTIKREHGLELFAGGEGHGEPPGIDWAHDYAASGHFQKLRITLWETCPDYEVVRGPVATIVRRWGFPHSPVHPVFTPGRLNVDVEYRFYAGLPWFHKSGTMQATKDFEAPALRDDEWVFSGQSFTEIVWMGPDGKLHTGSVDPALRDKLWAVGFANPQSKDSFVALFLEHKAEGLPELNHNGSPTLFYRWHGHVWSRYPLPVKQVPAGAVLWQKNAYAALPFTQADGPRLLEELRHRLVNPLIPTAGEAPRGSAAQAQPGRLARAGEAGDSPISKQALWDALRDCKDEQLYTADINVVDFGLVYDLRVRGETVHVLMAMPHRGRPRLGYFTFGSGGNSMPVQRRLMQVPGVKKVLVEQTWAPGWNSNHLTDEGRRKLGLPV
;
A
#
# COMPACT_ATOMS: atom_id res chain seq x y z
N MET A 1 34.01 -11.74 -23.52
CA MET A 1 34.17 -12.47 -22.24
C MET A 1 32.91 -13.31 -22.04
N SER A 2 33.00 -14.49 -21.41
CA SER A 2 31.83 -15.29 -21.08
C SER A 2 31.16 -14.75 -19.83
N GLU A 3 29.83 -14.58 -19.84
CA GLU A 3 29.06 -14.05 -18.71
C GLU A 3 28.59 -15.18 -17.77
N THR A 4 29.45 -15.52 -16.81
CA THR A 4 29.28 -16.64 -15.87
C THR A 4 28.74 -16.23 -14.50
N LYS A 5 28.96 -14.98 -14.07
CA LYS A 5 28.50 -14.42 -12.79
C LYS A 5 27.38 -13.41 -13.00
N TYR A 6 26.61 -13.12 -11.94
CA TYR A 6 25.54 -12.12 -11.98
C TYR A 6 26.03 -10.75 -12.48
N TRP A 7 27.11 -10.21 -11.89
CA TRP A 7 27.69 -8.92 -12.30
C TRP A 7 28.42 -8.94 -13.65
N GLU A 8 28.52 -10.10 -14.31
CA GLU A 8 28.97 -10.18 -15.70
C GLU A 8 27.79 -10.08 -16.67
N ARG A 9 26.56 -10.38 -16.21
CA ARG A 9 25.29 -10.27 -16.95
C ARG A 9 24.59 -8.94 -16.71
N THR A 10 25.01 -8.20 -15.68
CA THR A 10 24.61 -6.82 -15.41
C THR A 10 25.80 -6.04 -14.89
N ASP A 11 25.98 -4.80 -15.36
CA ASP A 11 26.99 -3.91 -14.79
C ASP A 11 26.59 -3.46 -13.38
N THR A 12 27.57 -3.17 -12.51
CA THR A 12 27.34 -2.58 -11.19
C THR A 12 26.86 -1.13 -11.30
N PHE A 13 26.32 -0.60 -10.20
CA PHE A 13 25.92 0.81 -10.14
C PHE A 13 27.10 1.75 -10.41
N GLU A 14 28.26 1.48 -9.81
CA GLU A 14 29.47 2.29 -9.95
C GLU A 14 30.02 2.24 -11.38
N GLU A 15 29.96 1.09 -12.04
CA GLU A 15 30.44 0.97 -13.42
C GLU A 15 29.54 1.75 -14.38
N LYS A 16 28.21 1.64 -14.22
CA LYS A 16 27.26 2.45 -14.98
C LYS A 16 27.43 3.95 -14.74
N LEU A 17 27.80 4.36 -13.51
CA LEU A 17 28.11 5.75 -13.18
C LEU A 17 29.36 6.26 -13.94
N LYS A 18 30.43 5.46 -14.03
CA LYS A 18 31.61 5.80 -14.83
C LYS A 18 31.28 5.91 -16.31
N LEU A 19 30.46 4.99 -16.84
CA LEU A 19 29.99 5.05 -18.23
C LEU A 19 29.19 6.33 -18.49
N LEU A 20 28.30 6.71 -17.57
CA LEU A 20 27.52 7.93 -17.65
C LEU A 20 28.42 9.17 -17.67
N GLU A 21 29.39 9.23 -16.75
CA GLU A 21 30.35 10.32 -16.70
C GLU A 21 31.19 10.43 -17.98
N ALA A 22 31.64 9.29 -18.52
CA ALA A 22 32.39 9.25 -19.77
C ALA A 22 31.55 9.74 -20.96
N ALA A 23 30.29 9.31 -21.06
CA ALA A 23 29.35 9.77 -22.08
C ALA A 23 29.10 11.28 -21.96
N TRP A 24 28.91 11.78 -20.75
CA TRP A 24 28.74 13.20 -20.46
C TRP A 24 29.94 14.04 -20.89
N ARG A 25 31.15 13.63 -20.50
CA ARG A 25 32.41 14.32 -20.88
C ARG A 25 32.61 14.37 -22.38
N LYS A 26 32.20 13.33 -23.11
CA LYS A 26 32.23 13.26 -24.58
C LYS A 26 31.09 14.02 -25.26
N ARG A 27 30.15 14.59 -24.50
CA ARG A 27 28.90 15.21 -25.00
C ARG A 27 28.01 14.25 -25.79
N ASP A 28 28.10 12.94 -25.53
CA ASP A 28 27.15 11.97 -26.04
C ASP A 28 25.91 11.95 -25.14
N PHE A 29 25.07 12.99 -25.29
CA PHE A 29 23.92 13.18 -24.43
C PHE A 29 22.82 12.12 -24.63
N ARG A 30 22.79 11.45 -25.78
CA ARG A 30 21.85 10.34 -26.02
C ARG A 30 22.25 9.12 -25.19
N LEU A 31 23.54 8.76 -25.21
CA LEU A 31 24.06 7.69 -24.37
C LEU A 31 23.93 8.04 -22.88
N ALA A 32 24.25 9.27 -22.49
CA ALA A 32 24.10 9.71 -21.10
C ALA A 32 22.65 9.53 -20.60
N ARG A 33 21.66 9.95 -21.40
CA ARG A 33 20.23 9.72 -21.07
C ARG A 33 19.89 8.24 -20.98
N ALA A 34 20.34 7.41 -21.93
CA ALA A 34 20.10 5.97 -21.89
C ALA A 34 20.69 5.32 -20.62
N LEU A 35 21.90 5.73 -20.21
CA LEU A 35 22.56 5.22 -19.01
C LEU A 35 21.84 5.64 -17.72
N THR A 36 21.17 6.79 -17.67
CA THR A 36 20.34 7.14 -16.50
C THR A 36 19.15 6.19 -16.30
N HIS A 37 18.57 5.64 -17.37
CA HIS A 37 17.55 4.59 -17.26
C HIS A 37 18.14 3.29 -16.72
N SER A 38 19.31 2.88 -17.23
CA SER A 38 19.98 1.65 -16.75
C SER A 38 20.41 1.74 -15.26
N LEU A 39 20.81 2.94 -14.79
CA LEU A 39 21.08 3.20 -13.38
C LEU A 39 19.81 3.08 -12.53
N ARG A 40 18.69 3.62 -13.02
CA ARG A 40 17.38 3.50 -12.34
C ARG A 40 16.99 2.04 -12.16
N ASP A 41 17.10 1.21 -13.20
CA ASP A 41 16.76 -0.22 -13.11
C ASP A 41 17.64 -0.95 -12.07
N THR A 42 18.90 -0.54 -11.96
CA THR A 42 19.83 -1.06 -10.94
C THR A 42 19.39 -0.69 -9.54
N ALA A 43 18.93 0.55 -9.34
CA ALA A 43 18.42 1.03 -8.05
C ALA A 43 17.12 0.30 -7.65
N ILE A 44 16.20 0.07 -8.59
CA ILE A 44 14.97 -0.72 -8.35
C ILE A 44 15.34 -2.15 -7.93
N GLN A 45 16.27 -2.78 -8.63
CA GLN A 45 16.68 -4.14 -8.29
C GLN A 45 17.38 -4.20 -6.91
N ALA A 46 18.23 -3.23 -6.60
CA ALA A 46 18.86 -3.12 -5.28
C ALA A 46 17.80 -2.90 -4.17
N GLN A 47 16.80 -2.06 -4.41
CA GLN A 47 15.69 -1.86 -3.48
C GLN A 47 14.97 -3.18 -3.17
N HIS A 48 14.60 -3.96 -4.20
CA HIS A 48 13.94 -5.24 -4.00
C HIS A 48 14.75 -6.23 -3.15
N GLU A 49 16.08 -6.20 -3.29
CA GLU A 49 17.00 -7.16 -2.66
C GLU A 49 17.46 -6.73 -1.27
N GLU A 50 17.66 -5.43 -1.06
CA GLU A 50 18.42 -4.91 0.09
C GLU A 50 17.58 -4.02 1.00
N GLU A 51 16.51 -3.38 0.51
CA GLU A 51 15.74 -2.43 1.33
C GLU A 51 15.15 -3.13 2.56
N SER A 52 15.30 -2.49 3.72
CA SER A 52 14.70 -3.02 4.95
C SER A 52 13.20 -2.71 4.95
N PRO A 53 12.32 -3.71 5.12
CA PRO A 53 10.88 -3.45 5.27
C PRO A 53 10.54 -2.81 6.64
N GLY A 54 11.53 -2.63 7.53
CA GLY A 54 11.37 -2.17 8.90
C GLY A 54 11.55 -3.27 9.94
N LYS A 55 11.33 -2.93 11.21
CA LYS A 55 11.44 -3.88 12.33
C LYS A 55 10.13 -4.65 12.50
N PRO A 56 10.12 -6.00 12.37
CA PRO A 56 8.90 -6.77 12.59
C PRO A 56 8.48 -6.76 14.07
N LEU A 57 7.19 -6.90 14.33
CA LEU A 57 6.62 -6.97 15.69
C LEU A 57 7.22 -8.11 16.52
N MET A 58 7.58 -9.21 15.86
CA MET A 58 8.23 -10.37 16.48
C MET A 58 9.17 -11.06 15.49
N ALA A 59 10.19 -11.74 16.02
CA ALA A 59 11.15 -12.51 15.24
C ALA A 59 10.49 -13.66 14.46
N ALA A 60 11.13 -14.08 13.36
CA ALA A 60 10.68 -15.19 12.53
C ALA A 60 10.42 -16.46 13.36
N ALA A 61 11.37 -16.83 14.22
CA ALA A 61 11.35 -18.04 15.04
C ALA A 61 10.30 -18.05 16.17
N ARG A 62 9.69 -16.90 16.50
CA ARG A 62 8.62 -16.84 17.52
C ARG A 62 7.29 -17.24 16.89
N TYR A 63 6.97 -18.53 16.93
CA TYR A 63 5.69 -19.11 16.51
C TYR A 63 5.45 -20.43 17.24
N GLU A 64 4.22 -20.93 17.20
CA GLU A 64 3.81 -22.20 17.79
C GLU A 64 3.21 -23.11 16.71
N ALA A 65 3.22 -24.43 16.94
CA ALA A 65 2.59 -25.38 16.03
C ALA A 65 1.08 -25.42 16.24
N VAL A 66 0.27 -25.49 15.18
CA VAL A 66 -1.19 -25.65 15.29
C VAL A 66 -1.56 -26.90 16.11
N ALA A 67 -0.70 -27.92 16.10
CA ALA A 67 -0.86 -29.12 16.94
C ALA A 67 -0.87 -28.82 18.46
N SER A 68 -0.26 -27.72 18.93
CA SER A 68 -0.29 -27.33 20.34
C SER A 68 -1.61 -26.68 20.77
N LEU A 69 -2.46 -26.27 19.81
CA LEU A 69 -3.76 -25.67 20.12
C LEU A 69 -4.72 -26.68 20.76
N PRO A 70 -5.69 -26.19 21.57
CA PRO A 70 -6.80 -27.00 22.05
C PRO A 70 -7.54 -27.71 20.91
N PRO A 71 -8.12 -28.91 21.13
CA PRO A 71 -8.73 -29.72 20.06
C PRO A 71 -9.75 -28.97 19.20
N ALA A 72 -10.62 -28.17 19.82
CA ALA A 72 -11.62 -27.36 19.11
C ALA A 72 -10.99 -26.40 18.09
N TRP A 73 -9.95 -25.68 18.50
CA TRP A 73 -9.24 -24.71 17.66
C TRP A 73 -8.35 -25.38 16.63
N ARG A 74 -7.68 -26.47 17.00
CA ARG A 74 -6.86 -27.28 16.10
C ARG A 74 -7.68 -27.85 14.95
N ASN A 75 -8.86 -28.40 15.25
CA ASN A 75 -9.78 -28.92 14.24
C ASN A 75 -10.29 -27.81 13.32
N TRP A 76 -10.61 -26.64 13.88
CA TRP A 76 -11.03 -25.50 13.09
C TRP A 76 -9.92 -24.98 12.16
N ALA A 77 -8.68 -24.94 12.62
CA ALA A 77 -7.50 -24.48 11.88
C ALA A 77 -6.83 -25.57 11.01
N GLN A 78 -7.49 -26.71 10.80
CA GLN A 78 -6.95 -27.82 10.01
C GLN A 78 -6.47 -27.35 8.63
N GLY A 79 -5.27 -27.80 8.23
CA GLY A 79 -4.58 -27.39 7.00
C GLY A 79 -3.36 -26.50 7.28
N TRP A 80 -3.40 -25.70 8.35
CA TRP A 80 -2.27 -24.87 8.78
C TRP A 80 -1.35 -25.60 9.74
N LYS A 81 -0.04 -25.34 9.63
CA LYS A 81 0.99 -25.97 10.46
C LYS A 81 1.41 -25.12 11.65
N SER A 82 1.39 -23.80 11.50
CA SER A 82 1.95 -22.88 12.50
C SER A 82 1.10 -21.64 12.67
N PHE A 83 1.25 -20.98 13.81
CA PHE A 83 0.61 -19.70 14.08
C PHE A 83 1.49 -18.79 14.96
N LYS A 84 1.24 -17.49 14.89
CA LYS A 84 1.79 -16.46 15.78
C LYS A 84 0.65 -15.84 16.58
N THR A 85 0.93 -15.43 17.82
CA THR A 85 -0.07 -14.74 18.65
C THR A 85 0.25 -13.27 18.76
N VAL A 86 -0.76 -12.43 18.52
CA VAL A 86 -0.70 -10.97 18.66
C VAL A 86 -1.76 -10.55 19.66
N HIS A 87 -1.40 -9.66 20.58
CA HIS A 87 -2.36 -8.94 21.40
C HIS A 87 -2.55 -7.53 20.86
N LEU A 88 -3.79 -7.04 20.86
CA LEU A 88 -4.11 -5.64 20.65
C LEU A 88 -4.69 -5.08 21.94
N ASP A 89 -4.03 -4.07 22.50
CA ASP A 89 -4.46 -3.39 23.71
C ASP A 89 -5.19 -2.09 23.37
N GLU A 90 -6.31 -1.84 24.05
CA GLU A 90 -7.12 -0.62 23.93
C GLU A 90 -6.70 0.39 25.02
N PRO A 91 -6.06 1.52 24.65
CA PRO A 91 -5.40 2.39 25.63
C PRO A 91 -6.31 3.43 26.30
N LEU A 92 -7.52 3.69 25.78
CA LEU A 92 -8.31 4.87 26.17
C LEU A 92 -9.54 4.56 27.03
N GLY A 93 -9.96 3.30 27.14
CA GLY A 93 -11.26 2.95 27.72
C GLY A 93 -12.41 3.29 26.80
N LEU A 94 -12.24 3.15 25.48
CA LEU A 94 -13.25 3.48 24.49
C LEU A 94 -13.75 2.25 23.74
N GLU A 95 -15.03 2.25 23.42
CA GLU A 95 -15.56 1.32 22.44
C GLU A 95 -15.03 1.72 21.06
N ARG A 96 -14.53 0.73 20.32
CA ARG A 96 -13.93 0.95 19.01
C ARG A 96 -14.70 0.18 17.94
N PRO A 97 -15.38 0.86 17.00
CA PRO A 97 -15.76 0.23 15.75
C PRO A 97 -14.51 -0.31 15.02
N PRO A 98 -14.69 -1.17 14.00
CA PRO A 98 -13.58 -1.73 13.25
C PRO A 98 -12.67 -0.63 12.67
N GLU A 99 -11.39 -0.70 13.01
CA GLU A 99 -10.34 0.22 12.56
C GLU A 99 -9.17 -0.57 11.96
N PRO A 100 -8.42 0.02 11.00
CA PRO A 100 -7.34 -0.69 10.33
C PRO A 100 -6.13 -0.84 11.26
N VAL A 101 -5.66 -2.07 11.40
CA VAL A 101 -4.41 -2.42 12.09
C VAL A 101 -3.47 -3.06 11.08
N GLU A 102 -2.24 -2.54 11.00
CA GLU A 102 -1.18 -3.05 10.12
C GLU A 102 0.01 -3.50 10.94
N LEU A 103 0.44 -4.75 10.73
CA LEU A 103 1.56 -5.36 11.46
C LEU A 103 2.61 -5.83 10.47
N LEU A 104 3.86 -5.40 10.64
CA LEU A 104 4.99 -6.06 9.97
C LEU A 104 5.34 -7.33 10.74
N LEU A 105 5.23 -8.48 10.09
CA LEU A 105 5.55 -9.79 10.67
C LEU A 105 6.66 -10.47 9.85
N SER A 106 7.53 -11.19 10.54
CA SER A 106 8.55 -12.04 9.94
C SER A 106 8.24 -13.51 10.17
N PHE A 107 8.52 -14.36 9.18
CA PHE A 107 8.26 -15.79 9.13
C PHE A 107 9.48 -16.54 8.59
N PRO A 108 9.76 -17.78 9.03
CA PRO A 108 10.81 -18.58 8.42
C PRO A 108 10.46 -18.88 6.95
N ALA A 109 11.36 -18.56 6.02
CA ALA A 109 11.15 -18.76 4.58
C ALA A 109 10.90 -20.24 4.21
N ALA A 110 11.42 -21.17 5.02
CA ALA A 110 11.18 -22.61 4.85
C ALA A 110 9.77 -23.06 5.23
N GLN A 111 9.01 -22.25 5.98
CA GLN A 111 7.67 -22.60 6.44
C GLN A 111 6.57 -22.07 5.52
N ALA A 112 6.84 -21.08 4.67
CA ALA A 112 5.86 -20.50 3.76
C ALA A 112 6.50 -20.13 2.42
N THR A 113 5.81 -20.49 1.34
CA THR A 113 6.21 -20.20 -0.04
C THR A 113 5.61 -18.90 -0.55
N SER A 114 4.44 -18.51 -0.04
CA SER A 114 3.81 -17.21 -0.27
C SER A 114 3.00 -16.79 0.94
N LEU A 115 3.39 -15.67 1.55
CA LEU A 115 2.66 -15.13 2.68
C LEU A 115 1.27 -14.63 2.25
N ALA A 116 1.14 -14.09 1.03
CA ALA A 116 -0.14 -13.64 0.49
C ALA A 116 -1.21 -14.75 0.37
N ARG A 117 -0.81 -15.97 -0.01
CA ARG A 117 -1.72 -17.12 -0.04
C ARG A 117 -1.96 -17.69 1.34
N GLU A 118 -0.92 -17.80 2.15
CA GLU A 118 -0.93 -18.65 3.34
C GLU A 118 -1.44 -17.96 4.60
N ILE A 119 -1.22 -16.65 4.76
CA ILE A 119 -1.60 -15.99 6.00
C ILE A 119 -3.11 -15.93 6.16
N ARG A 120 -3.58 -16.28 7.36
CA ARG A 120 -4.95 -16.05 7.82
C ARG A 120 -4.93 -15.48 9.24
N VAL A 121 -5.85 -14.58 9.54
CA VAL A 121 -5.96 -13.97 10.87
C VAL A 121 -7.26 -14.44 11.52
N ALA A 122 -7.21 -14.85 12.78
CA ALA A 122 -8.41 -15.15 13.57
C ALA A 122 -8.34 -14.45 14.92
N ARG A 123 -9.47 -13.95 15.40
CA ARG A 123 -9.64 -13.37 16.73
C ARG A 123 -10.21 -14.42 17.69
N VAL A 124 -9.72 -14.43 18.92
CA VAL A 124 -10.36 -15.18 20.01
C VAL A 124 -11.55 -14.37 20.52
N THR A 125 -12.75 -14.94 20.47
CA THR A 125 -14.01 -14.33 20.93
C THR A 125 -14.83 -15.37 21.67
N ASP A 126 -15.13 -15.13 22.95
CA ASP A 126 -15.90 -16.03 23.82
C ASP A 126 -15.37 -17.47 23.83
N GLY A 127 -14.05 -17.63 23.75
CA GLY A 127 -13.39 -18.94 23.71
C GLY A 127 -13.39 -19.65 22.35
N ALA A 128 -13.93 -19.03 21.30
CA ALA A 128 -13.92 -19.54 19.92
C ALA A 128 -13.02 -18.68 18.99
N LEU A 129 -12.57 -19.21 17.86
CA LEU A 129 -11.67 -18.54 16.91
C LEU A 129 -12.40 -17.99 15.69
N ARG A 130 -12.71 -16.70 15.62
CA ARG A 130 -13.39 -16.13 14.46
C ARG A 130 -12.38 -15.60 13.45
N GLU A 131 -12.42 -16.09 12.22
CA GLU A 131 -11.60 -15.53 11.14
C GLU A 131 -11.93 -14.05 10.92
N VAL A 132 -10.90 -13.24 10.71
CA VAL A 132 -10.98 -11.82 10.39
C VAL A 132 -10.41 -11.63 8.99
N PRO A 133 -11.14 -10.98 8.06
CA PRO A 133 -10.60 -10.61 6.76
C PRO A 133 -9.28 -9.86 6.90
N CYS A 134 -8.26 -10.37 6.23
CA CYS A 134 -6.93 -9.79 6.24
C CYS A 134 -6.39 -9.62 4.83
N GLN A 135 -5.39 -8.76 4.71
CA GLN A 135 -4.68 -8.48 3.49
C GLN A 135 -3.20 -8.46 3.77
N VAL A 136 -2.43 -9.21 2.98
CA VAL A 136 -0.97 -9.25 3.08
C VAL A 136 -0.39 -8.45 1.93
N HIS A 137 0.59 -7.60 2.22
CA HIS A 137 1.30 -6.84 1.19
C HIS A 137 2.74 -6.54 1.60
N GLY A 138 3.55 -6.04 0.66
CA GLY A 138 4.97 -5.78 0.87
C GLY A 138 5.74 -7.05 1.26
N GLU A 139 5.39 -8.20 0.67
CA GLU A 139 6.12 -9.45 0.91
C GLU A 139 7.54 -9.32 0.34
N VAL A 140 8.52 -9.46 1.21
CA VAL A 140 9.95 -9.47 0.86
C VAL A 140 10.64 -10.66 1.47
N ARG A 141 11.75 -11.08 0.85
CA ARG A 141 12.60 -12.14 1.35
C ARG A 141 13.97 -11.57 1.72
N ARG A 142 14.44 -11.87 2.93
CA ARG A 142 15.77 -11.50 3.42
C ARG A 142 16.42 -12.75 4.00
N GLY A 143 17.25 -13.41 3.18
CA GLY A 143 17.87 -14.70 3.51
C GLY A 143 16.83 -15.76 3.88
N ALA A 144 16.94 -16.29 5.11
CA ALA A 144 16.06 -17.32 5.64
C ALA A 144 14.70 -16.81 6.18
N GLU A 145 14.42 -15.51 6.05
CA GLU A 145 13.17 -14.89 6.51
C GLU A 145 12.34 -14.34 5.36
N ARG A 146 11.02 -14.46 5.49
CA ARG A 146 10.03 -13.72 4.70
C ARG A 146 9.31 -12.75 5.61
N LEU A 147 9.20 -11.50 5.17
CA LEU A 147 8.53 -10.43 5.91
C LEU A 147 7.38 -9.91 5.08
N ALA A 148 6.26 -9.57 5.73
CA ALA A 148 5.15 -8.90 5.07
C ALA A 148 4.34 -8.07 6.07
N LYS A 149 3.64 -7.06 5.54
CA LYS A 149 2.64 -6.30 6.28
C LYS A 149 1.32 -7.05 6.24
N VAL A 150 0.74 -7.31 7.40
CA VAL A 150 -0.59 -7.94 7.57
C VAL A 150 -1.55 -6.87 8.06
N LEU A 151 -2.50 -6.51 7.21
CA LEU A 151 -3.54 -5.50 7.44
C LEU A 151 -4.89 -6.18 7.68
N PHE A 152 -5.59 -5.80 8.74
CA PHE A 152 -6.95 -6.28 9.03
C PHE A 152 -7.72 -5.24 9.84
N MET A 153 -9.04 -5.40 9.93
CA MET A 153 -9.88 -4.53 10.75
C MET A 153 -10.03 -5.09 12.17
N ALA A 154 -9.81 -4.26 13.17
CA ALA A 154 -9.97 -4.61 14.59
C ALA A 154 -10.87 -3.60 15.29
N GLY A 155 -11.88 -4.11 16.00
CA GLY A 155 -12.78 -3.33 16.85
C GLY A 155 -13.04 -4.08 18.14
N GLY A 156 -13.55 -3.44 19.19
CA GLY A 156 -13.79 -4.11 20.46
C GLY A 156 -14.26 -3.19 21.56
N THR A 157 -14.42 -3.76 22.74
CA THR A 157 -14.93 -3.05 23.91
C THR A 157 -13.80 -2.34 24.68
N MET A 158 -14.19 -1.39 25.51
CA MET A 158 -13.32 -0.58 26.35
C MET A 158 -12.31 -1.42 27.16
N HIS A 159 -11.04 -0.99 27.24
CA HIS A 159 -9.97 -1.63 28.01
C HIS A 159 -9.72 -3.12 27.73
N GLN A 160 -10.24 -3.63 26.61
CA GLN A 160 -10.12 -5.04 26.29
C GLN A 160 -8.77 -5.32 25.62
N ARG A 161 -7.98 -6.22 26.22
CA ARG A 161 -6.93 -6.92 25.49
C ARG A 161 -7.57 -7.93 24.55
N GLN A 162 -7.37 -7.74 23.26
CA GLN A 162 -7.85 -8.66 22.23
C GLN A 162 -6.73 -9.61 21.82
N THR A 163 -7.04 -10.88 21.58
CA THR A 163 -6.06 -11.89 21.16
C THR A 163 -6.35 -12.34 19.74
N TYR A 164 -5.32 -12.30 18.90
CA TYR A 164 -5.36 -12.70 17.50
C TYR A 164 -4.33 -13.79 17.25
N LEU A 165 -4.71 -14.81 16.46
CA LEU A 165 -3.82 -15.83 15.93
C LEU A 165 -3.61 -15.59 14.44
N VAL A 166 -2.35 -15.52 14.02
CA VAL A 166 -1.93 -15.37 12.62
C VAL A 166 -1.39 -16.71 12.15
N PHE A 167 -2.20 -17.44 11.38
CA PHE A 167 -1.87 -18.77 10.88
C PHE A 167 -1.03 -18.70 9.61
N PHE A 168 -0.06 -19.60 9.45
CA PHE A 168 0.76 -19.76 8.24
C PHE A 168 1.25 -21.23 8.08
N GLY A 169 1.89 -21.52 6.94
CA GLY A 169 2.46 -22.84 6.66
C GLY A 169 1.47 -23.84 6.09
N ASN A 170 0.65 -23.38 5.14
CA ASN A 170 -0.29 -24.22 4.41
C ASN A 170 0.08 -24.24 2.91
N PRO A 171 0.74 -25.31 2.40
CA PRO A 171 1.16 -25.37 1.00
C PRO A 171 -0.02 -25.44 0.01
N ASP A 172 -1.20 -25.82 0.48
CA ASP A 172 -2.42 -25.92 -0.32
C ASP A 172 -3.24 -24.62 -0.30
N ALA A 173 -2.82 -23.59 0.44
CA ALA A 173 -3.57 -22.34 0.56
C ALA A 173 -3.69 -21.62 -0.78
N GLU A 174 -4.88 -21.08 -1.04
CA GLU A 174 -5.18 -20.23 -2.19
C GLU A 174 -5.14 -18.75 -1.76
N LEU A 175 -5.08 -17.82 -2.71
CA LEU A 175 -5.35 -16.42 -2.37
C LEU A 175 -6.76 -16.30 -1.76
N PRO A 176 -6.90 -15.69 -0.57
CA PRO A 176 -8.21 -15.59 0.06
C PRO A 176 -9.11 -14.63 -0.71
N ALA A 177 -10.35 -15.05 -0.95
CA ALA A 177 -11.40 -14.20 -1.50
C ALA A 177 -12.33 -13.74 -0.37
N TYR A 178 -11.95 -12.65 0.32
CA TYR A 178 -12.79 -12.04 1.34
C TYR A 178 -13.87 -11.14 0.72
N PRO A 179 -15.13 -11.19 1.21
CA PRO A 179 -16.14 -10.19 0.86
C PRO A 179 -15.67 -8.78 1.25
N THR A 180 -15.96 -7.80 0.40
CA THR A 180 -15.59 -6.40 0.62
C THR A 180 -16.53 -5.48 -0.16
N ASP A 181 -16.77 -4.28 0.35
CA ASP A 181 -17.41 -3.17 -0.37
C ASP A 181 -16.38 -2.36 -1.20
N LEU A 182 -15.08 -2.61 -1.02
CA LEU A 182 -14.01 -1.89 -1.68
C LEU A 182 -13.73 -2.43 -3.08
N GLU A 183 -13.94 -1.58 -4.08
CA GLU A 183 -13.62 -1.84 -5.47
C GLU A 183 -12.46 -0.94 -5.95
N THR A 184 -11.61 -1.48 -6.83
CA THR A 184 -10.51 -0.73 -7.42
C THR A 184 -10.36 -1.05 -8.90
N ARG A 185 -10.53 -0.02 -9.73
CA ARG A 185 -10.48 -0.09 -11.20
C ARG A 185 -9.36 0.77 -11.76
N GLY A 186 -8.82 0.39 -12.92
CA GLY A 186 -7.71 1.08 -13.57
C GLY A 186 -6.37 0.36 -13.40
N GLU A 187 -5.28 1.02 -13.79
CA GLU A 187 -3.93 0.45 -13.86
C GLU A 187 -2.89 1.37 -13.22
N GLY A 188 -1.83 0.79 -12.64
CA GLY A 188 -0.79 1.57 -11.96
C GLY A 188 -1.39 2.48 -10.87
N PHE A 189 -0.95 3.73 -10.83
CA PHE A 189 -1.48 4.79 -9.95
C PHE A 189 -2.78 5.43 -10.45
N ALA A 190 -3.18 5.16 -11.69
CA ALA A 190 -4.33 5.76 -12.35
C ALA A 190 -5.61 4.98 -11.98
N LEU A 191 -6.12 5.18 -10.76
CA LEU A 191 -7.17 4.34 -10.17
C LEU A 191 -8.47 5.08 -9.87
N ASP A 192 -9.60 4.39 -10.05
CA ASP A 192 -10.84 4.71 -9.35
C ASP A 192 -11.01 3.73 -8.19
N ILE A 193 -11.22 4.26 -7.00
CA ILE A 193 -11.30 3.49 -5.76
C ILE A 193 -12.60 3.85 -5.06
N GLU A 194 -13.40 2.86 -4.73
CA GLU A 194 -14.77 3.09 -4.31
C GLU A 194 -15.18 2.11 -3.23
N ASN A 195 -15.87 2.61 -2.21
CA ASN A 195 -16.50 1.80 -1.16
C ASN A 195 -17.96 2.25 -0.97
N ASP A 196 -18.66 1.80 0.07
CA ASP A 196 -20.05 2.19 0.30
C ASP A 196 -20.25 3.70 0.55
N PHE A 197 -19.21 4.42 0.96
CA PHE A 197 -19.29 5.81 1.39
C PHE A 197 -18.82 6.81 0.35
N TYR A 198 -17.85 6.46 -0.48
CA TYR A 198 -17.30 7.38 -1.47
C TYR A 198 -16.69 6.68 -2.69
N LYS A 199 -16.48 7.46 -3.74
CA LYS A 199 -15.63 7.13 -4.89
C LYS A 199 -14.52 8.17 -5.01
N ALA A 200 -13.27 7.76 -4.89
CA ALA A 200 -12.08 8.55 -5.13
C ALA A 200 -11.53 8.27 -6.54
N SER A 201 -11.33 9.31 -7.34
CA SER A 201 -10.75 9.19 -8.69
C SER A 201 -9.37 9.84 -8.68
N LEU A 202 -8.34 9.03 -8.88
CA LEU A 202 -6.95 9.48 -8.95
C LEU A 202 -6.61 9.91 -10.38
N SER A 203 -5.81 10.98 -10.48
CA SER A 203 -5.35 11.52 -11.75
C SER A 203 -4.65 10.44 -12.58
N ARG A 204 -5.09 10.29 -13.83
CA ARG A 204 -4.48 9.35 -14.77
C ARG A 204 -3.06 9.74 -15.16
N GLN A 205 -2.71 11.02 -14.99
CA GLN A 205 -1.39 11.55 -15.28
C GLN A 205 -0.39 11.20 -14.18
N MET A 206 -0.75 11.45 -12.92
CA MET A 206 0.24 11.41 -11.84
C MET A 206 -0.25 10.82 -10.50
N GLY A 207 -1.51 10.36 -10.41
CA GLY A 207 -2.00 9.61 -9.25
C GLY A 207 -2.39 10.44 -8.03
N GLN A 208 -2.43 11.78 -8.14
CA GLN A 208 -3.02 12.64 -7.10
C GLN A 208 -4.55 12.51 -7.08
N LEU A 209 -5.18 12.73 -5.93
CA LEU A 209 -6.64 12.75 -5.85
C LEU A 209 -7.23 13.92 -6.66
N GLU A 210 -7.93 13.58 -7.73
CA GLU A 210 -8.48 14.51 -8.71
C GLU A 210 -9.94 14.84 -8.41
N ARG A 211 -10.74 13.83 -8.06
CA ARG A 211 -12.16 14.00 -7.71
C ARG A 211 -12.56 13.04 -6.61
N MET A 212 -13.59 13.41 -5.85
CA MET A 212 -14.21 12.51 -4.88
C MET A 212 -15.73 12.67 -4.88
N THR A 213 -16.47 11.58 -5.05
CA THR A 213 -17.92 11.56 -4.87
C THR A 213 -18.26 11.00 -3.50
N ILE A 214 -18.92 11.76 -2.64
CA ILE A 214 -19.50 11.30 -1.37
C ILE A 214 -20.87 10.70 -1.68
N LYS A 215 -21.09 9.42 -1.32
CA LYS A 215 -22.29 8.65 -1.63
C LYS A 215 -23.36 8.77 -0.54
N ARG A 216 -23.83 9.99 -0.31
CA ARG A 216 -24.90 10.27 0.66
C ARG A 216 -26.07 10.93 -0.05
N GLU A 217 -27.29 10.49 0.28
CA GLU A 217 -28.55 11.04 -0.28
C GLU A 217 -28.50 11.10 -1.82
N HIS A 218 -28.31 12.28 -2.42
CA HIS A 218 -28.25 12.47 -3.88
C HIS A 218 -26.84 12.32 -4.47
N GLY A 219 -25.82 12.16 -3.63
CA GLY A 219 -24.40 12.14 -4.00
C GLY A 219 -23.84 13.55 -4.17
N LEU A 220 -22.69 13.82 -3.55
CA LEU A 220 -21.95 15.08 -3.71
C LEU A 220 -20.61 14.83 -4.39
N GLU A 221 -20.39 15.41 -5.58
CA GLU A 221 -19.08 15.39 -6.23
C GLU A 221 -18.24 16.59 -5.79
N LEU A 222 -17.07 16.32 -5.22
CA LEU A 222 -15.99 17.25 -4.95
C LEU A 222 -15.01 17.23 -6.14
N PHE A 223 -14.81 18.40 -6.75
CA PHE A 223 -13.95 18.58 -7.91
C PHE A 223 -13.30 19.96 -7.90
N ALA A 224 -12.25 20.14 -8.68
CA ALA A 224 -11.63 21.43 -8.97
C ALA A 224 -11.84 21.80 -10.45
N GLY A 225 -12.66 22.82 -10.70
CA GLY A 225 -13.07 23.25 -12.05
C GLY A 225 -12.41 24.55 -12.54
N GLY A 226 -11.63 25.23 -11.71
CA GLY A 226 -10.92 26.45 -12.10
C GLY A 226 -9.66 26.17 -12.92
N GLU A 227 -9.29 27.06 -13.83
CA GLU A 227 -8.03 27.02 -14.61
C GLU A 227 -6.79 27.47 -13.79
N GLY A 228 -6.89 27.43 -12.46
CA GLY A 228 -5.87 27.98 -11.56
C GLY A 228 -4.49 27.43 -11.89
N HIS A 229 -3.55 28.33 -12.20
CA HIS A 229 -2.16 28.03 -12.52
C HIS A 229 -1.94 27.04 -13.69
N GLY A 230 -2.96 26.75 -14.51
CA GLY A 230 -2.88 25.78 -15.60
C GLY A 230 -2.68 24.34 -15.13
N GLU A 231 -3.12 24.00 -13.92
CA GLU A 231 -2.94 22.67 -13.34
C GLU A 231 -4.00 21.68 -13.83
N PRO A 232 -3.66 20.37 -13.88
CA PRO A 232 -4.68 19.33 -14.03
C PRO A 232 -5.75 19.47 -12.93
N PRO A 233 -7.00 19.05 -13.19
CA PRO A 233 -8.11 19.18 -12.24
C PRO A 233 -7.87 18.31 -10.99
N GLY A 234 -7.11 18.81 -10.03
CA GLY A 234 -6.80 18.15 -8.75
C GLY A 234 -7.62 18.76 -7.61
N ILE A 235 -8.19 17.96 -6.70
CA ILE A 235 -8.73 18.50 -5.44
C ILE A 235 -7.66 18.54 -4.33
N ASP A 236 -6.65 17.67 -4.39
CA ASP A 236 -5.46 17.74 -3.55
C ASP A 236 -4.32 18.39 -4.35
N TRP A 237 -3.80 19.53 -3.87
CA TRP A 237 -2.77 20.32 -4.56
C TRP A 237 -1.39 20.19 -3.92
N ALA A 238 -1.32 19.68 -2.69
CA ALA A 238 -0.06 19.42 -2.02
C ALA A 238 0.54 18.09 -2.50
N HIS A 239 1.82 17.98 -2.77
CA HIS A 239 2.89 18.67 -2.08
C HIS A 239 3.72 19.54 -3.03
N ASP A 240 4.17 20.69 -2.55
CA ASP A 240 4.95 21.64 -3.34
C ASP A 240 5.83 22.58 -2.51
N TYR A 241 6.69 23.33 -3.20
CA TYR A 241 7.38 24.47 -2.61
C TYR A 241 7.71 25.56 -3.65
N ALA A 242 7.89 26.79 -3.18
CA ALA A 242 8.44 27.89 -3.96
C ALA A 242 9.96 27.95 -3.78
N ALA A 243 10.69 28.20 -4.86
CA ALA A 243 12.11 28.48 -4.81
C ALA A 243 12.39 29.87 -4.21
N SER A 244 13.64 30.08 -3.74
CA SER A 244 14.16 31.37 -3.28
C SER A 244 13.73 32.55 -4.18
N GLY A 245 13.38 33.67 -3.55
CA GLY A 245 12.87 34.87 -4.23
C GLY A 245 11.53 34.68 -4.93
N HIS A 246 10.81 33.59 -4.66
CA HIS A 246 9.59 33.19 -5.38
C HIS A 246 9.79 33.04 -6.89
N PHE A 247 11.01 32.70 -7.34
CA PHE A 247 11.34 32.62 -8.77
C PHE A 247 10.48 31.60 -9.54
N GLN A 248 10.19 30.46 -8.92
CA GLN A 248 9.36 29.40 -9.49
C GLN A 248 8.74 28.54 -8.40
N LYS A 249 7.63 27.86 -8.72
CA LYS A 249 6.97 26.88 -7.85
C LYS A 249 7.21 25.47 -8.38
N LEU A 250 7.71 24.57 -7.54
CA LEU A 250 7.95 23.18 -7.90
C LEU A 250 6.89 22.28 -7.27
N ARG A 251 6.23 21.46 -8.08
CA ARG A 251 5.05 20.68 -7.66
C ARG A 251 5.11 19.23 -8.12
N ILE A 252 4.49 18.34 -7.35
CA ILE A 252 4.24 16.96 -7.80
C ILE A 252 3.03 16.88 -8.76
N THR A 253 2.16 17.89 -8.78
CA THR A 253 1.04 17.99 -9.74
C THR A 253 1.53 18.29 -11.17
N LEU A 254 2.79 18.73 -11.32
CA LEU A 254 3.45 18.98 -12.62
C LEU A 254 4.23 17.76 -13.15
N TRP A 255 4.14 16.61 -12.50
CA TRP A 255 4.64 15.37 -13.09
C TRP A 255 3.83 15.02 -14.35
N GLU A 256 4.48 14.98 -15.51
CA GLU A 256 3.88 14.50 -16.77
C GLU A 256 3.43 13.05 -16.64
N THR A 257 4.22 12.25 -15.92
CA THR A 257 3.86 10.92 -15.45
C THR A 257 4.45 10.73 -14.07
N CYS A 258 3.79 9.93 -13.23
CA CYS A 258 4.33 9.61 -11.90
C CYS A 258 5.74 9.00 -12.03
N PRO A 259 6.79 9.60 -11.44
CA PRO A 259 8.16 9.11 -11.60
C PRO A 259 8.31 7.68 -11.07
N ASP A 260 7.92 7.46 -9.82
CA ASP A 260 7.93 6.16 -9.16
C ASP A 260 6.68 6.00 -8.28
N TYR A 261 6.21 4.75 -8.14
CA TYR A 261 5.00 4.44 -7.40
C TYR A 261 4.93 2.96 -6.97
N GLU A 262 4.11 2.71 -5.96
CA GLU A 262 3.68 1.40 -5.49
C GLU A 262 2.16 1.37 -5.36
N VAL A 263 1.56 0.26 -5.79
CA VAL A 263 0.12 0.04 -5.69
C VAL A 263 -0.15 -1.30 -5.03
N VAL A 264 -0.91 -1.26 -3.94
CA VAL A 264 -1.44 -2.45 -3.27
C VAL A 264 -2.96 -2.46 -3.47
N ARG A 265 -3.49 -3.61 -3.88
CA ARG A 265 -4.93 -3.85 -4.02
C ARG A 265 -5.32 -5.04 -3.17
N GLY A 266 -6.45 -4.94 -2.48
CA GLY A 266 -7.00 -6.07 -1.78
C GLY A 266 -8.31 -5.74 -1.07
N PRO A 267 -8.87 -6.72 -0.33
CA PRO A 267 -10.22 -6.62 0.20
C PRO A 267 -10.34 -5.72 1.43
N VAL A 268 -9.22 -5.33 2.06
CA VAL A 268 -9.24 -4.46 3.26
C VAL A 268 -8.85 -3.03 2.91
N ALA A 269 -7.90 -2.86 1.99
CA ALA A 269 -7.47 -1.54 1.56
C ALA A 269 -6.88 -1.52 0.14
N THR A 270 -6.98 -0.35 -0.48
CA THR A 270 -6.21 0.04 -1.66
C THR A 270 -5.25 1.14 -1.27
N ILE A 271 -3.95 0.90 -1.51
CA ILE A 271 -2.86 1.79 -1.15
C ILE A 271 -2.18 2.24 -2.44
N VAL A 272 -2.00 3.55 -2.60
CA VAL A 272 -1.27 4.15 -3.72
C VAL A 272 -0.22 5.07 -3.14
N ARG A 273 1.05 4.68 -3.27
CA ARG A 273 2.21 5.47 -2.85
C ARG A 273 2.98 5.93 -4.07
N ARG A 274 3.44 7.18 -4.06
CA ARG A 274 4.16 7.80 -5.17
C ARG A 274 5.24 8.72 -4.65
N TRP A 275 6.38 8.77 -5.33
CA TRP A 275 7.48 9.61 -4.90
C TRP A 275 8.36 10.13 -6.04
N GLY A 276 9.14 11.16 -5.72
CA GLY A 276 10.12 11.76 -6.62
C GLY A 276 10.37 13.23 -6.33
N PHE A 277 11.16 13.87 -7.19
CA PHE A 277 11.39 15.31 -7.13
C PHE A 277 10.27 16.07 -7.85
N PRO A 278 9.69 17.11 -7.25
CA PRO A 278 8.65 17.91 -7.89
C PRO A 278 9.20 18.70 -9.09
N HIS A 279 8.35 18.96 -10.08
CA HIS A 279 8.75 19.59 -11.35
C HIS A 279 8.53 21.10 -11.35
N SER A 280 9.40 21.79 -12.11
CA SER A 280 9.25 23.20 -12.48
C SER A 280 8.15 23.39 -13.53
N PRO A 281 7.53 24.59 -13.65
CA PRO A 281 6.60 24.90 -14.74
C PRO A 281 7.24 24.84 -16.13
N VAL A 282 8.57 24.92 -16.21
CA VAL A 282 9.34 24.81 -17.46
C VAL A 282 10.21 23.56 -17.48
N HIS A 283 9.80 22.48 -16.81
CA HIS A 283 10.50 21.20 -16.86
C HIS A 283 10.74 20.76 -18.32
N PRO A 284 11.94 20.26 -18.70
CA PRO A 284 13.09 19.93 -17.86
C PRO A 284 14.15 21.04 -17.74
N VAL A 285 13.85 22.31 -18.05
CA VAL A 285 14.84 23.41 -17.95
C VAL A 285 15.39 23.55 -16.53
N PHE A 286 14.53 23.41 -15.52
CA PHE A 286 14.91 23.39 -14.11
C PHE A 286 14.47 22.09 -13.44
N THR A 287 15.45 21.27 -13.02
CA THR A 287 15.23 19.96 -12.37
C THR A 287 16.05 19.81 -11.07
N PRO A 288 15.76 20.62 -10.04
CA PRO A 288 16.55 20.60 -8.81
C PRO A 288 16.25 19.33 -7.99
N GLY A 289 17.25 18.48 -7.80
CA GLY A 289 17.18 17.34 -6.87
C GLY A 289 17.47 17.78 -5.43
N ARG A 290 16.62 18.63 -4.84
CA ARG A 290 16.81 19.19 -3.48
C ARG A 290 15.72 18.83 -2.46
N LEU A 291 14.52 18.46 -2.90
CA LEU A 291 13.41 18.05 -2.03
C LEU A 291 12.73 16.82 -2.64
N ASN A 292 13.00 15.64 -2.09
CA ASN A 292 12.30 14.42 -2.47
C ASN A 292 10.95 14.40 -1.75
N VAL A 293 9.88 14.12 -2.49
CA VAL A 293 8.51 14.10 -1.97
C VAL A 293 7.96 12.69 -2.12
N ASP A 294 7.36 12.16 -1.06
CA ASP A 294 6.65 10.89 -0.99
C ASP A 294 5.22 11.16 -0.53
N VAL A 295 4.22 10.59 -1.21
CA VAL A 295 2.80 10.70 -0.84
C VAL A 295 2.15 9.33 -0.95
N GLU A 296 1.46 8.89 0.11
CA GLU A 296 0.64 7.68 0.16
C GLU A 296 -0.83 8.06 0.41
N TYR A 297 -1.73 7.57 -0.45
CA TYR A 297 -3.15 7.46 -0.15
C TYR A 297 -3.51 6.04 0.24
N ARG A 298 -4.37 5.91 1.24
CA ARG A 298 -4.86 4.61 1.70
C ARG A 298 -6.35 4.65 1.98
N PHE A 299 -7.10 3.98 1.11
CA PHE A 299 -8.55 3.85 1.15
C PHE A 299 -8.92 2.47 1.70
N TYR A 300 -10.00 2.41 2.47
CA TYR A 300 -10.34 1.23 3.25
C TYR A 300 -11.75 0.72 2.95
N ALA A 301 -11.93 -0.59 3.07
CA ALA A 301 -13.25 -1.20 3.07
C ALA A 301 -14.05 -0.74 4.31
N GLY A 302 -15.33 -0.46 4.15
CA GLY A 302 -16.27 -0.18 5.25
C GLY A 302 -16.00 1.10 6.06
N LEU A 303 -15.12 2.01 5.61
CA LEU A 303 -14.81 3.25 6.33
C LEU A 303 -15.13 4.52 5.52
N PRO A 304 -15.78 5.53 6.13
CA PRO A 304 -16.14 6.80 5.48
C PRO A 304 -14.98 7.82 5.45
N TRP A 305 -13.75 7.34 5.62
CA TRP A 305 -12.55 8.16 5.66
C TRP A 305 -11.38 7.40 5.06
N PHE A 306 -10.32 8.12 4.69
CA PHE A 306 -9.08 7.56 4.16
C PHE A 306 -7.88 8.28 4.76
N HIS A 307 -6.71 7.65 4.72
CA HIS A 307 -5.46 8.30 5.12
C HIS A 307 -4.74 8.91 3.91
N LYS A 308 -4.15 10.09 4.11
CA LYS A 308 -3.03 10.59 3.31
C LYS A 308 -1.83 10.71 4.24
N SER A 309 -0.70 10.14 3.84
CA SER A 309 0.58 10.37 4.49
C SER A 309 1.55 10.96 3.49
N GLY A 310 2.46 11.82 3.93
CA GLY A 310 3.46 12.46 3.10
C GLY A 310 4.80 12.60 3.84
N THR A 311 5.89 12.51 3.08
CA THR A 311 7.24 12.84 3.56
C THR A 311 7.90 13.80 2.57
N MET A 312 8.54 14.85 3.09
CA MET A 312 9.37 15.76 2.30
C MET A 312 10.79 15.76 2.87
N GLN A 313 11.74 15.20 2.12
CA GLN A 313 13.14 15.07 2.54
C GLN A 313 14.04 15.99 1.71
N ALA A 314 14.75 16.89 2.39
CA ALA A 314 15.73 17.76 1.78
C ALA A 314 17.03 16.99 1.52
N THR A 315 17.47 16.93 0.27
CA THR A 315 18.75 16.29 -0.11
C THR A 315 19.91 17.28 -0.12
N LYS A 316 19.62 18.59 -0.10
CA LYS A 316 20.58 19.70 -0.07
C LYS A 316 19.98 20.89 0.68
N ASP A 317 20.84 21.80 1.14
CA ASP A 317 20.39 23.08 1.69
C ASP A 317 19.65 23.91 0.63
N PHE A 318 18.52 24.49 0.99
CA PHE A 318 17.82 25.45 0.14
C PHE A 318 16.88 26.36 0.93
N GLU A 319 16.50 27.48 0.31
CA GLU A 319 15.43 28.34 0.81
C GLU A 319 14.10 27.96 0.14
N ALA A 320 13.08 27.76 0.97
CA ALA A 320 11.68 27.59 0.60
C ALA A 320 10.83 28.71 1.21
N PRO A 321 10.64 29.84 0.52
CA PRO A 321 9.76 30.92 1.01
C PRO A 321 8.31 30.47 1.25
N ALA A 322 7.89 29.40 0.57
CA ALA A 322 6.63 28.71 0.78
C ALA A 322 6.84 27.22 0.52
N LEU A 323 6.25 26.37 1.36
CA LEU A 323 6.19 24.92 1.19
C LEU A 323 4.84 24.46 1.74
N ARG A 324 4.18 23.53 1.04
CA ARG A 324 2.86 23.02 1.43
C ARG A 324 2.83 21.51 1.41
N ASP A 325 2.30 20.93 2.48
CA ASP A 325 2.07 19.50 2.65
C ASP A 325 0.58 19.11 2.72
N ASP A 326 -0.31 20.10 2.88
CA ASP A 326 -1.76 19.88 2.83
C ASP A 326 -2.48 21.08 2.18
N GLU A 327 -2.99 20.94 0.96
CA GLU A 327 -3.71 22.00 0.23
C GLU A 327 -4.86 21.36 -0.53
N TRP A 328 -6.09 21.82 -0.26
CA TRP A 328 -7.30 21.25 -0.84
C TRP A 328 -8.19 22.34 -1.42
N VAL A 329 -8.76 22.06 -2.59
CA VAL A 329 -9.60 23.00 -3.34
C VAL A 329 -10.87 22.32 -3.84
N PHE A 330 -12.03 22.95 -3.62
CA PHE A 330 -13.31 22.47 -4.13
C PHE A 330 -14.11 23.59 -4.78
N SER A 331 -14.32 23.44 -6.08
CA SER A 331 -15.12 24.36 -6.87
C SER A 331 -16.61 24.24 -6.56
N GLY A 332 -17.33 25.34 -6.80
CA GLY A 332 -18.74 25.47 -6.42
C GLY A 332 -18.90 25.94 -4.97
N GLN A 333 -20.12 25.78 -4.44
CA GLN A 333 -20.51 26.20 -3.10
C GLN A 333 -21.18 25.05 -2.33
N SER A 334 -20.55 23.88 -2.37
CA SER A 334 -21.09 22.64 -1.78
C SER A 334 -21.22 22.69 -0.26
N PHE A 335 -20.39 23.49 0.41
CA PHE A 335 -20.39 23.67 1.85
C PHE A 335 -20.81 25.08 2.26
N THR A 336 -21.38 25.19 3.46
CA THR A 336 -21.92 26.46 4.02
C THR A 336 -21.25 26.84 5.33
N GLU A 337 -20.56 25.92 5.99
CA GLU A 337 -19.88 26.13 7.27
C GLU A 337 -18.42 25.71 7.21
N ILE A 338 -17.58 26.51 7.87
CA ILE A 338 -16.20 26.13 8.21
C ILE A 338 -16.25 25.30 9.49
N VAL A 339 -15.43 24.24 9.55
CA VAL A 339 -15.16 23.49 10.79
C VAL A 339 -13.66 23.42 11.06
N TRP A 340 -13.28 23.48 12.34
CA TRP A 340 -11.88 23.35 12.76
C TRP A 340 -11.76 22.85 14.21
N MET A 341 -10.59 22.31 14.58
CA MET A 341 -10.26 21.97 15.97
C MET A 341 -8.99 22.70 16.41
N GLY A 342 -9.00 23.22 17.64
CA GLY A 342 -7.81 23.75 18.29
C GLY A 342 -7.06 22.69 19.12
N PRO A 343 -6.10 23.11 19.95
CA PRO A 343 -5.35 22.20 20.83
C PRO A 343 -6.19 21.49 21.91
N ASP A 344 -7.36 22.03 22.23
CA ASP A 344 -8.33 21.42 23.16
C ASP A 344 -9.03 20.19 22.56
N GLY A 345 -8.86 19.96 21.26
CA GLY A 345 -9.49 18.85 20.53
C GLY A 345 -11.00 19.01 20.35
N LYS A 346 -11.55 20.21 20.56
CA LYS A 346 -12.98 20.48 20.37
C LYS A 346 -13.27 21.00 18.98
N LEU A 347 -14.38 20.53 18.39
CA LEU A 347 -14.80 20.99 17.08
C LEU A 347 -15.53 22.33 17.22
N HIS A 348 -15.05 23.32 16.48
CA HIS A 348 -15.65 24.64 16.35
C HIS A 348 -16.21 24.81 14.93
N THR A 349 -17.31 25.57 14.82
CA THR A 349 -17.87 26.02 13.54
C THR A 349 -17.63 27.52 13.36
N GLY A 350 -17.49 27.96 12.11
CA GLY A 350 -17.26 29.36 11.76
C GLY A 350 -15.78 29.75 11.71
N SER A 351 -15.51 31.06 11.68
CA SER A 351 -14.16 31.59 11.47
C SER A 351 -13.17 31.10 12.53
N VAL A 352 -11.96 30.77 12.09
CA VAL A 352 -10.86 30.38 12.98
C VAL A 352 -10.47 31.56 13.88
N ASP A 353 -10.29 31.29 15.18
CA ASP A 353 -9.74 32.28 16.11
C ASP A 353 -8.34 32.71 15.66
N PRO A 354 -8.09 34.01 15.42
CA PRO A 354 -6.77 34.52 15.04
C PRO A 354 -5.62 34.06 15.96
N ALA A 355 -5.88 33.84 17.24
CA ALA A 355 -4.88 33.36 18.21
C ALA A 355 -4.53 31.87 18.04
N LEU A 356 -5.38 31.10 17.36
CA LEU A 356 -5.24 29.66 17.13
C LEU A 356 -4.92 29.30 15.68
N ARG A 357 -4.78 30.30 14.79
CA ARG A 357 -4.58 30.09 13.35
C ARG A 357 -3.40 29.19 12.96
N ASP A 358 -2.40 29.08 13.82
CA ASP A 358 -1.18 28.27 13.63
C ASP A 358 -1.15 27.02 14.54
N LYS A 359 -2.28 26.70 15.21
CA LYS A 359 -2.45 25.63 16.21
C LYS A 359 -3.69 24.75 15.94
N LEU A 360 -3.98 24.51 14.67
CA LEU A 360 -5.14 23.76 14.20
C LEU A 360 -4.85 22.25 14.14
N TRP A 361 -5.77 21.44 14.61
CA TRP A 361 -5.65 19.98 14.64
C TRP A 361 -6.73 19.25 13.84
N ALA A 362 -7.66 20.00 13.28
CA ALA A 362 -8.53 19.60 12.19
C ALA A 362 -8.99 20.85 11.43
N VAL A 363 -9.24 20.71 10.14
CA VAL A 363 -9.80 21.77 9.29
C VAL A 363 -10.71 21.14 8.24
N GLY A 364 -11.74 21.85 7.82
CA GLY A 364 -12.59 21.40 6.72
C GLY A 364 -13.87 22.18 6.61
N PHE A 365 -14.84 21.53 5.99
CA PHE A 365 -16.12 22.12 5.65
C PHE A 365 -17.29 21.20 5.95
N ALA A 366 -18.45 21.80 6.21
CA ALA A 366 -19.70 21.11 6.40
C ALA A 366 -20.86 21.84 5.70
N ASN A 367 -21.88 21.08 5.36
CA ASN A 367 -23.19 21.58 4.95
C ASN A 367 -24.25 20.89 5.81
N PRO A 368 -24.74 21.53 6.89
CA PRO A 368 -25.73 20.90 7.77
C PRO A 368 -27.07 20.58 7.08
N GLN A 369 -27.39 21.24 5.95
CA GLN A 369 -28.63 21.01 5.21
C GLN A 369 -28.56 19.72 4.39
N SER A 370 -27.48 19.50 3.63
CA SER A 370 -27.25 18.24 2.91
C SER A 370 -26.59 17.15 3.77
N LYS A 371 -26.15 17.53 4.97
CA LYS A 371 -25.40 16.72 5.94
C LYS A 371 -24.05 16.23 5.41
N ASP A 372 -23.52 16.84 4.36
CA ASP A 372 -22.20 16.51 3.84
C ASP A 372 -21.11 17.21 4.64
N SER A 373 -19.98 16.54 4.81
CA SER A 373 -18.76 17.18 5.31
C SER A 373 -17.54 16.58 4.65
N PHE A 374 -16.47 17.36 4.63
CA PHE A 374 -15.14 16.90 4.28
C PHE A 374 -14.13 17.57 5.22
N VAL A 375 -13.51 16.77 6.10
CA VAL A 375 -12.68 17.27 7.20
C VAL A 375 -11.35 16.54 7.24
N ALA A 376 -10.25 17.29 7.20
CA ALA A 376 -8.91 16.78 7.48
C ALA A 376 -8.67 16.76 8.99
N LEU A 377 -8.41 15.58 9.54
CA LEU A 377 -8.04 15.35 10.93
C LEU A 377 -6.51 15.15 10.99
N PHE A 378 -5.81 16.04 11.68
CA PHE A 378 -4.36 15.99 11.78
C PHE A 378 -3.94 14.98 12.84
N LEU A 379 -3.23 13.93 12.42
CA LEU A 379 -2.92 12.77 13.27
C LEU A 379 -1.47 12.76 13.74
N GLU A 380 -0.53 12.85 12.81
CA GLU A 380 0.91 12.79 13.12
C GLU A 380 1.67 13.73 12.18
N HIS A 381 2.20 14.81 12.76
CA HIS A 381 3.07 15.76 12.07
C HIS A 381 4.38 15.85 12.82
N LYS A 382 5.51 15.64 12.13
CA LYS A 382 6.83 15.63 12.75
C LYS A 382 7.84 16.28 11.81
N ALA A 383 8.92 16.78 12.38
CA ALA A 383 10.06 17.22 11.61
C ALA A 383 11.37 16.83 12.28
N GLU A 384 12.37 16.50 11.48
CA GLU A 384 13.75 16.27 11.88
C GLU A 384 14.63 17.29 11.16
N GLY A 385 15.61 17.86 11.86
CA GLY A 385 16.47 18.92 11.31
C GLY A 385 15.77 20.27 11.09
N LEU A 386 14.54 20.45 11.59
CA LEU A 386 13.75 21.69 11.52
C LEU A 386 13.13 22.03 12.88
N PRO A 387 12.75 23.29 13.13
CA PRO A 387 11.96 23.64 14.29
C PRO A 387 10.55 23.02 14.25
N GLU A 388 9.81 23.13 15.36
CA GLU A 388 8.43 22.65 15.46
C GLU A 388 7.54 23.20 14.34
N LEU A 389 6.76 22.31 13.71
CA LEU A 389 5.94 22.64 12.56
C LEU A 389 4.74 23.50 12.94
N ASN A 390 4.40 24.44 12.05
CA ASN A 390 3.14 25.17 12.13
C ASN A 390 1.97 24.26 11.77
N HIS A 391 0.86 24.49 12.46
CA HIS A 391 -0.41 23.82 12.26
C HIS A 391 -1.44 24.83 11.77
N ASN A 392 -1.19 25.38 10.59
CA ASN A 392 -2.04 26.42 9.99
C ASN A 392 -2.91 25.85 8.85
N GLY A 393 -3.45 26.75 8.02
CA GLY A 393 -4.36 26.40 6.93
C GLY A 393 -5.81 26.62 7.31
N SER A 394 -6.13 27.81 7.83
CA SER A 394 -7.52 28.19 8.08
C SER A 394 -8.35 28.03 6.80
N PRO A 395 -9.46 27.26 6.85
CA PRO A 395 -10.30 27.04 5.68
C PRO A 395 -11.08 28.31 5.32
N THR A 396 -11.37 28.46 4.04
CA THR A 396 -12.10 29.60 3.48
C THR A 396 -13.22 29.07 2.57
N LEU A 397 -14.45 29.55 2.77
CA LEU A 397 -15.62 29.13 1.96
C LEU A 397 -15.59 29.67 0.53
N PHE A 398 -14.89 30.79 0.32
CA PHE A 398 -14.83 31.44 -0.98
C PHE A 398 -13.46 32.05 -1.26
N TYR A 399 -12.78 31.44 -2.22
CA TYR A 399 -11.64 31.99 -2.94
C TYR A 399 -12.00 32.09 -4.42
N ARG A 400 -11.83 33.28 -5.02
CA ARG A 400 -12.30 33.60 -6.39
C ARG A 400 -11.96 32.53 -7.44
N TRP A 401 -10.82 31.85 -7.31
CA TRP A 401 -10.35 30.87 -8.29
C TRP A 401 -10.75 29.41 -7.98
N HIS A 402 -11.06 29.10 -6.72
CA HIS A 402 -11.20 27.71 -6.26
C HIS A 402 -12.47 27.40 -5.49
N GLY A 403 -13.22 28.38 -4.99
CA GLY A 403 -14.34 28.14 -4.08
C GLY A 403 -13.84 27.84 -2.67
N HIS A 404 -14.14 26.65 -2.15
CA HIS A 404 -13.67 26.20 -0.85
C HIS A 404 -12.19 25.85 -0.90
N VAL A 405 -11.40 26.36 0.05
CA VAL A 405 -9.95 26.08 0.09
C VAL A 405 -9.38 26.09 1.50
N TRP A 406 -8.42 25.21 1.77
CA TRP A 406 -7.41 25.44 2.81
C TRP A 406 -6.03 25.06 2.29
N SER A 407 -4.99 25.60 2.93
CA SER A 407 -3.60 25.44 2.49
C SER A 407 -2.67 25.60 3.69
N ARG A 408 -2.01 24.52 4.09
CA ARG A 408 -1.09 24.44 5.23
C ARG A 408 0.34 24.69 4.77
N TYR A 409 0.99 25.64 5.43
CA TYR A 409 2.39 26.00 5.28
C TYR A 409 3.13 25.60 6.57
N PRO A 410 3.66 24.38 6.66
CA PRO A 410 4.13 23.82 7.92
C PRO A 410 5.46 24.43 8.40
N LEU A 411 6.24 25.03 7.51
CA LEU A 411 7.55 25.57 7.86
C LEU A 411 7.43 26.87 8.68
N PRO A 412 8.06 26.95 9.87
CA PRO A 412 8.19 28.20 10.62
C PRO A 412 9.36 29.07 10.14
N VAL A 413 10.25 28.50 9.33
CA VAL A 413 11.47 29.14 8.79
C VAL A 413 11.57 28.89 7.30
N LYS A 414 12.28 29.75 6.57
CA LYS A 414 12.45 29.59 5.12
C LYS A 414 13.60 28.67 4.75
N GLN A 415 14.64 28.59 5.58
CA GLN A 415 15.80 27.76 5.29
C GLN A 415 15.52 26.31 5.66
N VAL A 416 15.71 25.42 4.69
CA VAL A 416 15.58 23.97 4.86
C VAL A 416 16.98 23.36 4.72
N PRO A 417 17.56 22.81 5.80
CA PRO A 417 18.90 22.22 5.74
C PRO A 417 18.87 20.84 5.07
N ALA A 418 19.99 20.43 4.49
CA ALA A 418 20.19 19.09 3.95
C ALA A 418 19.95 18.04 5.05
N GLY A 419 19.24 16.97 4.70
CA GLY A 419 18.84 15.93 5.62
C GLY A 419 17.61 16.25 6.45
N ALA A 420 17.07 17.49 6.40
CA ALA A 420 15.79 17.79 7.05
C ALA A 420 14.66 16.95 6.44
N VAL A 421 13.75 16.51 7.29
CA VAL A 421 12.60 15.73 6.88
C VAL A 421 11.35 16.26 7.57
N LEU A 422 10.26 16.39 6.81
CA LEU A 422 8.92 16.63 7.32
C LEU A 422 8.07 15.40 7.08
N TRP A 423 7.30 14.99 8.08
CA TRP A 423 6.29 13.95 7.98
C TRP A 423 4.92 14.52 8.26
N GLN A 424 3.95 14.09 7.47
CA GLN A 424 2.56 14.47 7.59
C GLN A 424 1.70 13.20 7.48
N LYS A 425 0.74 13.01 8.39
CA LYS A 425 -0.30 11.99 8.29
C LYS A 425 -1.63 12.53 8.80
N ASN A 426 -2.63 12.47 7.92
CA ASN A 426 -3.99 12.95 8.15
C ASN A 426 -5.01 11.87 7.80
N ALA A 427 -6.15 11.89 8.47
CA ALA A 427 -7.36 11.23 8.00
C ALA A 427 -8.30 12.26 7.36
N TYR A 428 -8.84 11.97 6.19
CA TYR A 428 -9.82 12.80 5.51
C TYR A 428 -11.18 12.13 5.62
N ALA A 429 -12.07 12.75 6.38
CA ALA A 429 -13.35 12.19 6.77
C ALA A 429 -14.49 12.79 5.95
N ALA A 430 -15.28 11.90 5.32
CA ALA A 430 -16.52 12.22 4.61
C ALA A 430 -17.75 11.77 5.43
N LEU A 431 -17.79 12.21 6.69
CA LEU A 431 -18.81 11.80 7.66
C LEU A 431 -20.12 12.58 7.46
N PRO A 432 -21.27 12.00 7.85
CA PRO A 432 -22.50 12.78 7.97
C PRO A 432 -22.33 13.86 9.04
N PHE A 433 -22.79 15.08 8.76
CA PHE A 433 -22.65 16.21 9.66
C PHE A 433 -23.99 16.85 9.99
N THR A 434 -24.34 16.81 11.27
CA THR A 434 -25.41 17.61 11.87
C THR A 434 -24.83 18.39 13.04
N GLN A 435 -25.46 19.49 13.45
CA GLN A 435 -24.99 20.23 14.63
C GLN A 435 -25.01 19.39 15.91
N ALA A 436 -25.88 18.38 16.00
CA ALA A 436 -25.99 17.49 17.16
C ALA A 436 -24.89 16.41 17.21
N ASP A 437 -24.62 15.74 16.08
CA ASP A 437 -23.72 14.58 16.04
C ASP A 437 -22.36 14.86 15.43
N GLY A 438 -22.26 15.82 14.50
CA GLY A 438 -21.05 16.11 13.73
C GLY A 438 -19.83 16.38 14.61
N PRO A 439 -19.89 17.33 15.57
CA PRO A 439 -18.82 17.57 16.54
C PRO A 439 -18.37 16.30 17.26
N ARG A 440 -19.31 15.58 17.89
CA ARG A 440 -19.02 14.38 18.66
C ARG A 440 -18.34 13.30 17.81
N LEU A 441 -18.87 13.02 16.61
CA LEU A 441 -18.35 11.99 15.71
C LEU A 441 -16.91 12.29 15.25
N LEU A 442 -16.62 13.55 14.90
CA LEU A 442 -15.29 13.96 14.45
C LEU A 442 -14.28 13.99 15.61
N GLU A 443 -14.69 14.47 16.78
CA GLU A 443 -13.87 14.46 18.00
C GLU A 443 -13.51 13.02 18.41
N GLU A 444 -14.50 12.14 18.51
CA GLU A 444 -14.31 10.72 18.84
C GLU A 444 -13.44 10.00 17.81
N LEU A 445 -13.65 10.27 16.51
CA LEU A 445 -12.83 9.68 15.44
C LEU A 445 -11.37 10.13 15.58
N ARG A 446 -11.12 11.44 15.65
CA ARG A 446 -9.75 11.96 15.77
C ARG A 446 -9.07 11.40 17.01
N HIS A 447 -9.75 11.43 18.16
CA HIS A 447 -9.21 10.95 19.43
C HIS A 447 -8.80 9.48 19.38
N ARG A 448 -9.57 8.62 18.70
CA ARG A 448 -9.20 7.21 18.48
C ARG A 448 -8.04 7.05 17.50
N LEU A 449 -7.99 7.85 16.43
CA LEU A 449 -6.93 7.74 15.41
C LEU A 449 -5.57 8.25 15.88
N VAL A 450 -5.52 9.24 16.79
CA VAL A 450 -4.26 9.66 17.42
C VAL A 450 -3.80 8.72 18.55
N ASN A 451 -4.67 7.81 18.99
CA ASN A 451 -4.40 6.80 20.01
C ASN A 451 -4.78 5.40 19.48
N PRO A 452 -4.06 4.86 18.49
CA PRO A 452 -4.39 3.59 17.87
C PRO A 452 -4.31 2.41 18.85
N LEU A 453 -4.94 1.28 18.50
CA LEU A 453 -4.73 0.01 19.20
C LEU A 453 -3.23 -0.34 19.23
N ILE A 454 -2.75 -0.81 20.38
CA ILE A 454 -1.32 -1.09 20.58
C ILE A 454 -1.05 -2.57 20.34
N PRO A 455 -0.34 -2.95 19.26
CA PRO A 455 0.00 -4.34 19.02
C PRO A 455 1.21 -4.77 19.85
N THR A 456 1.12 -5.96 20.45
CA THR A 456 2.24 -6.61 21.13
C THR A 456 2.33 -8.09 20.75
N ALA A 457 3.54 -8.64 20.80
CA ALA A 457 3.75 -10.07 20.60
C ALA A 457 3.21 -10.85 21.81
N GLY A 458 2.24 -11.73 21.57
CA GLY A 458 1.51 -12.44 22.62
C GLY A 458 1.89 -13.90 22.80
N GLU A 459 1.10 -14.58 23.62
CA GLU A 459 1.10 -16.04 23.80
C GLU A 459 -0.32 -16.58 23.62
N ALA A 460 -0.46 -17.78 23.04
CA ALA A 460 -1.78 -18.39 22.92
C ALA A 460 -2.39 -18.66 24.32
N PRO A 461 -3.71 -18.46 24.49
CA PRO A 461 -4.40 -18.84 25.72
C PRO A 461 -4.22 -20.34 26.00
N ARG A 462 -3.53 -20.69 27.10
CA ARG A 462 -3.26 -22.08 27.50
C ARG A 462 -4.35 -22.72 28.37
N GLY A 463 -5.34 -21.96 28.83
CA GLY A 463 -6.30 -22.39 29.86
C GLY A 463 -7.74 -21.86 29.73
N SER A 464 -8.14 -21.30 28.58
CA SER A 464 -9.55 -20.96 28.34
C SER A 464 -10.35 -22.20 27.95
N ALA A 465 -11.63 -22.28 28.33
CA ALA A 465 -12.57 -23.25 27.79
C ALA A 465 -12.72 -23.04 26.27
N ALA A 466 -11.80 -23.61 25.49
CA ALA A 466 -11.79 -23.48 24.04
C ALA A 466 -13.07 -24.10 23.49
N GLN A 467 -13.93 -23.27 22.92
CA GLN A 467 -15.21 -23.68 22.39
C GLN A 467 -15.06 -24.05 20.92
N ALA A 468 -15.79 -25.10 20.53
CA ALA A 468 -15.98 -25.39 19.12
C ALA A 468 -16.90 -24.34 18.52
N GLN A 469 -16.73 -24.09 17.23
CA GLN A 469 -17.61 -23.23 16.46
C GLN A 469 -17.85 -23.86 15.08
N PRO A 470 -18.97 -23.55 14.43
CA PRO A 470 -19.25 -24.03 13.08
C PRO A 470 -18.18 -23.59 12.07
N GLY A 471 -18.00 -24.40 11.02
CA GLY A 471 -17.07 -24.13 9.94
C GLY A 471 -15.62 -24.50 10.24
N ARG A 472 -14.72 -24.04 9.38
CA ARG A 472 -13.27 -24.26 9.45
C ARG A 472 -12.55 -23.08 8.77
N LEU A 473 -11.27 -22.89 9.10
CA LEU A 473 -10.43 -21.87 8.49
C LEU A 473 -10.13 -22.17 7.01
N ALA A 474 -9.91 -23.45 6.70
CA ALA A 474 -9.63 -23.90 5.34
C ALA A 474 -10.82 -23.75 4.41
N ARG A 475 -10.62 -23.10 3.27
CA ARG A 475 -11.53 -23.15 2.13
C ARG A 475 -11.47 -24.56 1.51
N ALA A 476 -12.35 -24.82 0.55
CA ALA A 476 -12.35 -26.10 -0.18
C ALA A 476 -11.00 -26.33 -0.87
N GLY A 477 -10.36 -27.47 -0.58
CA GLY A 477 -9.07 -27.84 -1.16
C GLY A 477 -7.85 -27.25 -0.44
N GLU A 478 -8.01 -26.61 0.72
CA GLU A 478 -6.89 -26.09 1.52
C GLU A 478 -6.58 -26.97 2.76
N ALA A 479 -7.36 -28.02 3.01
CA ALA A 479 -7.18 -28.93 4.14
C ALA A 479 -6.69 -30.33 3.71
N GLY A 480 -6.00 -30.43 2.58
CA GLY A 480 -5.66 -31.71 1.96
C GLY A 480 -6.87 -32.45 1.37
N ASP A 481 -8.00 -31.76 1.19
CA ASP A 481 -9.27 -32.28 0.69
C ASP A 481 -9.55 -31.87 -0.76
N SER A 482 -8.52 -31.42 -1.49
CA SER A 482 -8.65 -31.08 -2.90
C SER A 482 -8.87 -32.34 -3.73
N PRO A 483 -9.83 -32.35 -4.68
CA PRO A 483 -10.07 -33.52 -5.53
C PRO A 483 -8.90 -33.83 -6.48
N ILE A 484 -8.00 -32.86 -6.71
CA ILE A 484 -6.76 -33.00 -7.47
C ILE A 484 -5.63 -32.55 -6.56
N SER A 485 -4.54 -33.32 -6.47
CA SER A 485 -3.38 -32.97 -5.65
C SER A 485 -2.75 -31.65 -6.11
N LYS A 486 -2.84 -30.62 -5.26
CA LYS A 486 -2.18 -29.32 -5.51
C LYS A 486 -0.67 -29.45 -5.57
N GLN A 487 -0.08 -30.31 -4.74
CA GLN A 487 1.34 -30.64 -4.82
C GLN A 487 1.71 -31.17 -6.21
N ALA A 488 0.94 -32.12 -6.75
CA ALA A 488 1.18 -32.64 -8.11
C ALA A 488 1.04 -31.57 -9.19
N LEU A 489 0.11 -30.61 -9.03
CA LEU A 489 -0.04 -29.48 -9.95
C LEU A 489 1.16 -28.52 -9.89
N TRP A 490 1.62 -28.18 -8.69
CA TRP A 490 2.84 -27.37 -8.48
C TRP A 490 4.08 -28.06 -9.05
N ASP A 491 4.23 -29.37 -8.84
CA ASP A 491 5.34 -30.14 -9.40
C ASP A 491 5.27 -30.22 -10.92
N ALA A 492 4.07 -30.41 -11.50
CA ALA A 492 3.88 -30.40 -12.94
C ALA A 492 4.22 -29.04 -13.59
N LEU A 493 3.94 -27.92 -12.91
CA LEU A 493 4.31 -26.58 -13.39
C LEU A 493 5.83 -26.38 -13.47
N ARG A 494 6.65 -27.20 -12.78
CA ARG A 494 8.11 -27.15 -12.89
C ARG A 494 8.65 -27.63 -14.25
N ASP A 495 7.81 -28.31 -15.04
CA ASP A 495 8.13 -28.69 -16.42
C ASP A 495 7.88 -27.54 -17.42
N CYS A 496 7.20 -26.48 -17.00
CA CYS A 496 6.86 -25.34 -17.84
C CYS A 496 7.98 -24.29 -17.72
N LYS A 497 8.86 -24.24 -18.71
CA LYS A 497 10.10 -23.44 -18.72
C LYS A 497 9.98 -22.12 -19.49
N ASP A 498 10.78 -21.14 -19.11
CA ASP A 498 10.95 -19.92 -19.90
C ASP A 498 12.05 -20.08 -20.95
N GLU A 499 11.66 -20.32 -22.20
CA GLU A 499 12.61 -20.53 -23.31
C GLU A 499 13.40 -19.26 -23.69
N GLN A 500 13.07 -18.08 -23.16
CA GLN A 500 13.89 -16.86 -23.36
C GLN A 500 15.17 -16.88 -22.51
N LEU A 501 15.23 -17.74 -21.49
CA LEU A 501 16.40 -17.92 -20.63
C LEU A 501 17.11 -19.23 -20.99
N TYR A 502 17.66 -19.26 -22.21
CA TYR A 502 18.15 -20.47 -22.90
C TYR A 502 19.01 -21.41 -22.06
N THR A 503 19.88 -20.88 -21.20
CA THR A 503 20.82 -21.67 -20.38
C THR A 503 20.45 -21.73 -18.91
N ALA A 504 19.55 -20.87 -18.43
CA ALA A 504 19.18 -20.83 -17.01
C ALA A 504 18.26 -21.99 -16.62
N ASP A 505 17.57 -22.60 -17.60
CA ASP A 505 16.66 -23.73 -17.41
C ASP A 505 15.59 -23.48 -16.33
N ILE A 506 15.10 -22.24 -16.23
CA ILE A 506 14.17 -21.84 -15.15
C ILE A 506 12.71 -22.09 -15.54
N ASN A 507 11.93 -22.61 -14.61
CA ASN A 507 10.50 -22.86 -14.78
C ASN A 507 9.63 -21.76 -14.15
N VAL A 508 8.35 -21.72 -14.52
CA VAL A 508 7.41 -20.69 -14.08
C VAL A 508 7.20 -20.64 -12.56
N VAL A 509 7.45 -21.74 -11.84
CA VAL A 509 7.36 -21.80 -10.37
C VAL A 509 8.62 -21.19 -9.75
N ASP A 510 9.79 -21.64 -10.17
CA ASP A 510 11.07 -21.14 -9.66
C ASP A 510 11.30 -19.68 -10.05
N PHE A 511 10.77 -19.28 -11.20
CA PHE A 511 10.77 -17.90 -11.66
C PHE A 511 9.75 -17.03 -10.91
N GLY A 512 8.88 -17.61 -10.07
CA GLY A 512 7.91 -16.86 -9.26
C GLY A 512 6.77 -16.25 -10.06
N LEU A 513 6.44 -16.81 -11.23
CA LEU A 513 5.37 -16.27 -12.09
C LEU A 513 3.98 -16.75 -11.68
N VAL A 514 3.87 -17.86 -10.93
CA VAL A 514 2.60 -18.44 -10.52
C VAL A 514 2.21 -17.89 -9.14
N TYR A 515 1.20 -17.03 -9.11
CA TYR A 515 0.75 -16.35 -7.89
C TYR A 515 -0.29 -17.15 -7.13
N ASP A 516 -1.14 -17.90 -7.82
CA ASP A 516 -2.22 -18.68 -7.20
C ASP A 516 -2.61 -19.90 -8.03
N LEU A 517 -3.11 -20.93 -7.33
CA LEU A 517 -3.54 -22.19 -7.94
C LEU A 517 -4.80 -22.68 -7.22
N ARG A 518 -5.95 -22.56 -7.89
CA ARG A 518 -7.26 -22.97 -7.34
C ARG A 518 -7.79 -24.19 -8.05
N VAL A 519 -8.39 -25.08 -7.27
CA VAL A 519 -9.03 -26.30 -7.80
C VAL A 519 -10.52 -26.27 -7.50
N ARG A 520 -11.37 -26.39 -8.53
CA ARG A 520 -12.83 -26.47 -8.41
C ARG A 520 -13.33 -27.66 -9.22
N GLY A 521 -13.62 -28.76 -8.52
CA GLY A 521 -13.90 -30.05 -9.15
C GLY A 521 -12.72 -30.50 -10.03
N GLU A 522 -12.96 -30.68 -11.31
CA GLU A 522 -11.96 -31.09 -12.31
C GLU A 522 -11.32 -29.89 -13.05
N THR A 523 -11.59 -28.65 -12.60
CA THR A 523 -11.07 -27.42 -13.20
C THR A 523 -9.96 -26.81 -12.33
N VAL A 524 -8.83 -26.50 -12.95
CA VAL A 524 -7.69 -25.81 -12.33
C VAL A 524 -7.63 -24.37 -12.85
N HIS A 525 -7.56 -23.41 -11.94
CA HIS A 525 -7.34 -22.00 -12.25
C HIS A 525 -5.93 -21.61 -11.79
N VAL A 526 -5.14 -21.04 -12.70
CA VAL A 526 -3.78 -20.58 -12.45
C VAL A 526 -3.76 -19.06 -12.63
N LEU A 527 -3.40 -18.33 -11.57
CA LEU A 527 -3.14 -16.90 -11.66
C LEU A 527 -1.65 -16.69 -11.87
N MET A 528 -1.28 -15.99 -12.93
CA MET A 528 0.11 -15.77 -13.30
C MET A 528 0.42 -14.29 -13.56
N ALA A 529 1.63 -13.88 -13.23
CA ALA A 529 2.18 -12.58 -13.60
C ALA A 529 3.21 -12.72 -14.73
N MET A 530 3.47 -11.62 -15.43
CA MET A 530 4.63 -11.48 -16.32
C MET A 530 5.68 -10.60 -15.64
N PRO A 531 6.99 -10.81 -15.90
CA PRO A 531 8.05 -10.01 -15.28
C PRO A 531 7.90 -8.51 -15.49
N HIS A 532 7.43 -8.08 -16.67
CA HIS A 532 7.18 -6.68 -17.00
C HIS A 532 6.24 -6.55 -18.22
N ARG A 533 5.68 -5.35 -18.43
CA ARG A 533 4.73 -5.05 -19.52
C ARG A 533 5.33 -5.09 -20.92
N GLY A 534 6.65 -5.00 -21.05
CA GLY A 534 7.36 -5.23 -22.31
C GLY A 534 7.25 -6.68 -22.82
N ARG A 535 6.85 -7.63 -21.96
CA ARG A 535 6.54 -9.01 -22.33
C ARG A 535 5.10 -9.35 -21.91
N PRO A 536 4.07 -8.77 -22.56
CA PRO A 536 2.71 -8.81 -22.03
C PRO A 536 1.96 -10.11 -22.36
N ARG A 537 2.48 -10.92 -23.30
CA ARG A 537 1.76 -12.07 -23.86
C ARG A 537 1.86 -13.29 -22.94
N LEU A 538 0.96 -13.41 -21.96
CA LEU A 538 0.87 -14.60 -21.10
C LEU A 538 0.66 -15.89 -21.91
N GLY A 539 0.01 -15.79 -23.07
CA GLY A 539 -0.18 -16.91 -24.01
C GLY A 539 1.12 -17.64 -24.40
N TYR A 540 2.27 -16.97 -24.30
CA TYR A 540 3.60 -17.58 -24.44
C TYR A 540 3.77 -18.81 -23.53
N PHE A 541 3.41 -18.70 -22.24
CA PHE A 541 3.48 -19.78 -21.27
C PHE A 541 2.25 -20.70 -21.32
N THR A 542 1.07 -20.11 -21.56
CA THR A 542 -0.18 -20.86 -21.53
C THR A 542 -0.30 -21.87 -22.67
N PHE A 543 -0.02 -21.43 -23.90
CA PHE A 543 -0.24 -22.21 -25.13
C PHE A 543 1.07 -22.65 -25.82
N GLY A 544 2.20 -22.03 -25.45
CA GLY A 544 3.51 -22.28 -26.06
C GLY A 544 3.74 -21.48 -27.34
N SER A 545 4.99 -21.16 -27.65
CA SER A 545 5.35 -20.52 -28.92
C SER A 545 6.74 -20.83 -29.49
N GLY A 546 7.67 -21.45 -28.73
CA GLY A 546 9.03 -21.78 -29.21
C GLY A 546 9.43 -23.26 -29.19
N GLY A 547 8.50 -24.18 -28.85
CA GLY A 547 8.63 -25.62 -29.08
C GLY A 547 9.53 -26.42 -28.13
N ASN A 548 10.25 -25.76 -27.21
CA ASN A 548 11.24 -26.34 -26.29
C ASN A 548 10.76 -26.41 -24.83
N SER A 549 9.56 -25.92 -24.54
CA SER A 549 8.92 -25.89 -23.24
C SER A 549 7.51 -26.46 -23.32
N MET A 550 7.10 -27.21 -22.30
CA MET A 550 5.73 -27.69 -22.20
C MET A 550 4.80 -26.53 -21.81
N PRO A 551 3.74 -26.24 -22.58
CA PRO A 551 2.78 -25.21 -22.21
C PRO A 551 2.05 -25.55 -20.90
N VAL A 552 1.78 -24.54 -20.08
CA VAL A 552 1.10 -24.70 -18.77
C VAL A 552 -0.22 -25.45 -18.92
N GLN A 553 -1.05 -25.06 -19.90
CA GLN A 553 -2.35 -25.69 -20.09
C GLN A 553 -2.20 -27.17 -20.46
N ARG A 554 -1.29 -27.48 -21.40
CA ARG A 554 -1.05 -28.85 -21.86
C ARG A 554 -0.48 -29.71 -20.73
N ARG A 555 0.44 -29.17 -19.92
CA ARG A 555 1.08 -29.91 -18.84
C ARG A 555 0.11 -30.25 -17.72
N LEU A 556 -0.65 -29.25 -17.26
CA LEU A 556 -1.62 -29.44 -16.18
C LEU A 556 -2.75 -30.38 -16.59
N MET A 557 -3.18 -30.38 -17.85
CA MET A 557 -4.16 -31.34 -18.38
C MET A 557 -3.71 -32.81 -18.34
N GLN A 558 -2.42 -33.08 -18.12
CA GLN A 558 -1.90 -34.45 -17.94
C GLN A 558 -1.95 -34.92 -16.48
N VAL A 559 -2.21 -34.02 -15.53
CA VAL A 559 -2.36 -34.39 -14.12
C VAL A 559 -3.68 -35.14 -13.94
N PRO A 560 -3.70 -36.33 -13.31
CA PRO A 560 -4.92 -37.12 -13.13
C PRO A 560 -6.05 -36.31 -12.49
N GLY A 561 -7.23 -36.35 -13.09
CA GLY A 561 -8.43 -35.64 -12.64
C GLY A 561 -8.63 -34.24 -13.24
N VAL A 562 -7.62 -33.65 -13.89
CA VAL A 562 -7.76 -32.34 -14.55
C VAL A 562 -8.48 -32.51 -15.89
N LYS A 563 -9.63 -31.85 -16.07
CA LYS A 563 -10.35 -31.77 -17.35
C LYS A 563 -10.36 -30.38 -17.97
N LYS A 564 -10.05 -29.35 -17.19
CA LYS A 564 -10.01 -27.96 -17.67
C LYS A 564 -8.95 -27.17 -16.93
N VAL A 565 -8.22 -26.34 -17.66
CA VAL A 565 -7.24 -25.41 -17.09
C VAL A 565 -7.56 -24.01 -17.61
N LEU A 566 -7.67 -23.06 -16.68
CA LEU A 566 -7.88 -21.64 -16.94
C LEU A 566 -6.65 -20.89 -16.43
N VAL A 567 -6.04 -20.07 -17.27
CA VAL A 567 -4.88 -19.27 -16.89
C VAL A 567 -5.23 -17.80 -17.04
N GLU A 568 -5.08 -17.05 -15.95
CA GLU A 568 -5.40 -15.63 -15.86
C GLU A 568 -4.13 -14.82 -15.61
N GLN A 569 -4.05 -13.65 -16.25
CA GLN A 569 -2.93 -12.72 -16.08
C GLN A 569 -3.24 -11.68 -15.01
N THR A 570 -2.28 -11.41 -14.12
CA THR A 570 -2.30 -10.25 -13.21
C THR A 570 -1.04 -9.40 -13.36
N TRP A 571 -1.15 -8.13 -12.99
CA TRP A 571 -0.03 -7.18 -12.86
C TRP A 571 0.16 -6.69 -11.42
N ALA A 572 -0.69 -7.13 -10.48
CA ALA A 572 -0.69 -6.69 -9.09
C ALA A 572 -0.75 -7.92 -8.15
N PRO A 573 0.21 -8.07 -7.22
CA PRO A 573 1.45 -7.29 -7.11
C PRO A 573 2.35 -7.43 -8.36
N GLY A 574 3.18 -6.43 -8.65
CA GLY A 574 4.15 -6.54 -9.74
C GLY A 574 5.20 -7.62 -9.44
N TRP A 575 5.70 -8.31 -10.47
CA TRP A 575 6.75 -9.31 -10.30
C TRP A 575 8.08 -8.65 -9.93
N ASN A 576 8.83 -9.28 -9.02
CA ASN A 576 10.21 -8.93 -8.67
C ASN A 576 10.94 -10.16 -8.10
N SER A 577 12.23 -10.01 -7.80
CA SER A 577 13.11 -11.09 -7.35
C SER A 577 12.75 -11.71 -5.99
N ASN A 578 11.87 -11.10 -5.18
CA ASN A 578 11.36 -11.67 -3.93
C ASN A 578 10.37 -12.83 -4.17
N HIS A 579 9.82 -12.96 -5.39
CA HIS A 579 8.95 -14.06 -5.78
C HIS A 579 9.72 -15.33 -6.20
N LEU A 580 11.04 -15.22 -6.42
CA LEU A 580 11.87 -16.35 -6.81
C LEU A 580 11.99 -17.39 -5.69
N THR A 581 12.04 -18.66 -6.07
CA THR A 581 12.47 -19.74 -5.17
C THR A 581 14.01 -19.74 -5.03
N ASP A 582 14.54 -20.51 -4.08
CA ASP A 582 16.00 -20.71 -3.92
C ASP A 582 16.65 -21.23 -5.20
N GLU A 583 15.96 -22.15 -5.89
CA GLU A 583 16.40 -22.69 -7.18
C GLU A 583 16.38 -21.60 -8.26
N GLY A 584 15.33 -20.80 -8.33
CA GLY A 584 15.23 -19.68 -9.27
C GLY A 584 16.33 -18.65 -9.06
N ARG A 585 16.62 -18.30 -7.81
CA ARG A 585 17.71 -17.38 -7.43
C ARG A 585 19.06 -17.95 -7.85
N ARG A 586 19.35 -19.22 -7.55
CA ARG A 586 20.58 -19.90 -7.99
C ARG A 586 20.74 -19.90 -9.51
N LYS A 587 19.67 -20.24 -10.26
CA LYS A 587 19.67 -20.24 -11.73
C LYS A 587 19.94 -18.86 -12.34
N LEU A 588 19.46 -17.80 -11.69
CA LEU A 588 19.71 -16.41 -12.11
C LEU A 588 21.02 -15.82 -11.55
N GLY A 589 21.74 -16.55 -10.68
CA GLY A 589 22.98 -16.09 -10.06
C GLY A 589 22.81 -15.14 -8.88
N LEU A 590 21.62 -15.08 -8.28
CA LEU A 590 21.31 -14.26 -7.10
C LEU A 590 21.65 -15.00 -5.79
N PRO A 591 21.96 -14.28 -4.69
CA PRO A 591 22.12 -14.87 -3.36
C PRO A 591 20.84 -15.57 -2.87
N VAL A 592 20.98 -16.66 -2.09
CA VAL A 592 19.86 -17.48 -1.56
C VAL A 592 19.50 -17.11 -0.13
#